data_AF-A0A7S1T4I1-F1
#
_entry.id   AF-A0A7S1T4I1-F1
#
_cell.length_a   1.000
_cell.length_b   1.000
_cell.length_c   1.000
_cell.angle_alpha   90.00
_cell.angle_beta   90.00
_cell.angle_gamma   90.00
#
_symmetry.space_group_name_H-M   'P 1'
#
loop_
_entity.id
_entity.type
_entity.pdbx_description
1 polymer ?
#
loop_
_entity_poly.entity_id
_entity_poly.type
_entity_poly.pdbx_seq_one_letter_code
_entity_poly.pdbx_strand_id
1 'polypeptide(L)'
;RLQNTSFQNVSFNLNKKALEAVGVKVEPDAIGKLPGAPDFPSVPVQVTFDTTAKGISMGPMRIDVPIAIKGGPTVRMAIMANIMMPVLEVSRTELDFGKVQTGCCRIITVQFSNPGKVAAEWSLKKPMEATKNKDWSHFVAEPSEGVIPAGGRANVRFIHTPVKGRVSPYAQVIPVKVTHNPKPINFRATAQGYGLKLNFDPPIVDCGAILPAFEGQPPNERVLRLVNPGDEPIEVYNLDFDEHYADMEAALRDFPDYPEGADTVLVDPLPAGAPFYPHILRAAALKREMDVAAAEAAAEAEAAAAEAAEAAAEA
;
A
#
# COMPACT_ATOMS: atom_id res chain seq x y z
N ARG A 1 21.46 -23.87 -24.14
CA ARG A 1 22.48 -23.65 -25.20
C ARG A 1 22.68 -24.95 -25.96
N LEU A 2 22.57 -24.94 -27.28
CA LEU A 2 22.97 -26.05 -28.15
C LEU A 2 24.31 -25.71 -28.80
N GLN A 3 25.23 -26.65 -28.87
CA GLN A 3 26.53 -26.47 -29.51
C GLN A 3 26.76 -27.61 -30.49
N ASN A 4 27.21 -27.29 -31.71
CA ASN A 4 27.64 -28.31 -32.65
C ASN A 4 29.07 -28.73 -32.31
N THR A 5 29.25 -29.97 -31.86
CA THR A 5 30.55 -30.55 -31.52
C THR A 5 31.12 -31.44 -32.63
N SER A 6 30.44 -31.52 -33.78
CA SER A 6 30.86 -32.36 -34.91
C SER A 6 31.76 -31.60 -35.89
N PHE A 7 32.34 -32.33 -36.84
CA PHE A 7 33.13 -31.78 -37.94
C PHE A 7 32.27 -31.37 -39.15
N GLN A 8 30.95 -31.52 -39.06
CA GLN A 8 30.01 -31.30 -40.16
C GLN A 8 28.93 -30.29 -39.78
N ASN A 9 28.25 -29.75 -40.78
CA ASN A 9 27.13 -28.85 -40.55
C ASN A 9 25.92 -29.64 -40.03
N VAL A 10 25.35 -29.20 -38.92
CA VAL A 10 24.18 -29.83 -38.29
C VAL A 10 22.92 -29.06 -38.64
N SER A 11 21.85 -29.78 -38.96
CA SER A 11 20.52 -29.21 -39.13
C SER A 11 19.47 -30.07 -38.42
N PHE A 12 18.50 -29.46 -37.78
CA PHE A 12 17.36 -30.15 -37.17
C PHE A 12 16.11 -29.27 -37.20
N ASN A 13 14.96 -29.91 -37.04
CA ASN A 13 13.66 -29.25 -36.94
C ASN A 13 12.85 -29.98 -35.86
N LEU A 14 12.35 -29.23 -34.88
CA LEU A 14 11.48 -29.72 -33.82
C LEU A 14 10.03 -29.61 -34.28
N ASN A 15 9.22 -30.65 -34.00
CA ASN A 15 7.80 -30.60 -34.31
C ASN A 15 7.08 -29.63 -33.37
N LYS A 16 6.95 -28.37 -33.82
CA LYS A 16 6.28 -27.29 -33.09
C LYS A 16 4.89 -27.67 -32.60
N LYS A 17 4.07 -28.29 -33.45
CA LYS A 17 2.69 -28.71 -33.09
C LYS A 17 2.68 -29.74 -31.97
N ALA A 18 3.62 -30.70 -31.99
CA ALA A 18 3.72 -31.71 -30.95
C ALA A 18 4.20 -31.13 -29.61
N LEU A 19 5.11 -30.14 -29.66
CA LEU A 19 5.58 -29.42 -28.47
C LEU A 19 4.49 -28.54 -27.86
N GLU A 20 3.77 -27.79 -28.69
CA GLU A 20 2.64 -26.95 -28.24
C GLU A 20 1.52 -27.80 -27.64
N ALA A 21 1.28 -29.01 -28.16
CA ALA A 21 0.29 -29.94 -27.61
C ALA A 21 0.61 -30.40 -26.18
N VAL A 22 1.88 -30.33 -25.75
CA VAL A 22 2.32 -30.64 -24.38
C VAL A 22 2.70 -29.38 -23.58
N GLY A 23 2.32 -28.19 -24.06
CA GLY A 23 2.57 -26.92 -23.38
C GLY A 23 4.04 -26.48 -23.39
N VAL A 24 4.84 -26.96 -24.36
CA VAL A 24 6.24 -26.57 -24.50
C VAL A 24 6.41 -25.74 -25.76
N LYS A 25 7.13 -24.62 -25.63
CA LYS A 25 7.64 -23.85 -26.77
C LYS A 25 9.16 -23.79 -26.69
N VAL A 26 9.83 -24.11 -27.79
CA VAL A 26 11.29 -24.07 -27.90
C VAL A 26 11.67 -23.10 -29.01
N GLU A 27 12.51 -22.12 -28.72
CA GLU A 27 13.01 -21.14 -29.71
C GLU A 27 14.55 -21.09 -29.70
N PRO A 28 15.20 -21.26 -30.87
CA PRO A 28 14.62 -21.61 -32.17
C PRO A 28 14.10 -23.05 -32.22
N ASP A 29 13.00 -23.28 -32.95
CA ASP A 29 12.39 -24.59 -33.20
C ASP A 29 13.05 -25.33 -34.38
N ALA A 30 13.73 -24.61 -35.27
CA ALA A 30 14.56 -25.19 -36.32
C ALA A 30 15.91 -24.47 -36.41
N ILE A 31 16.96 -25.25 -36.64
CA ILE A 31 18.30 -24.73 -36.92
C ILE A 31 18.77 -25.33 -38.25
N GLY A 32 19.13 -24.45 -39.18
CA GLY A 32 19.70 -24.81 -40.47
C GLY A 32 21.21 -24.58 -40.50
N LYS A 33 21.96 -25.58 -40.97
CA LYS A 33 23.40 -25.51 -41.28
C LYS A 33 24.25 -24.86 -40.18
N LEU A 34 24.08 -25.26 -38.92
CA LEU A 34 24.96 -24.83 -37.83
C LEU A 34 26.37 -25.38 -38.10
N PRO A 35 27.41 -24.53 -38.28
CA PRO A 35 28.76 -24.97 -38.60
C PRO A 35 29.33 -25.91 -37.53
N GLY A 36 30.25 -26.79 -37.95
CA GLY A 36 31.02 -27.66 -37.06
C GLY A 36 32.41 -27.08 -36.78
N ALA A 37 33.42 -27.95 -36.77
CA ALA A 37 34.83 -27.56 -36.72
C ALA A 37 35.21 -26.52 -37.81
N PRO A 38 36.17 -25.62 -37.54
CA PRO A 38 36.94 -25.49 -36.30
C PRO A 38 36.24 -24.66 -35.21
N ASP A 39 35.17 -23.93 -35.56
CA ASP A 39 34.63 -22.86 -34.70
C ASP A 39 33.62 -23.36 -33.64
N PHE A 40 33.03 -24.55 -33.85
CA PHE A 40 32.06 -25.20 -32.94
C PHE A 40 31.02 -24.24 -32.33
N PRO A 41 30.30 -23.45 -33.14
CA PRO A 41 29.40 -22.41 -32.67
C PRO A 41 28.26 -22.96 -31.82
N SER A 42 27.75 -22.09 -30.94
CA SER A 42 26.64 -22.40 -30.05
C SER A 42 25.48 -21.43 -30.22
N VAL A 43 24.26 -21.94 -30.15
CA VAL A 43 23.01 -21.17 -30.27
C VAL A 43 22.28 -21.21 -28.93
N PRO A 44 21.85 -20.05 -28.39
CA PRO A 44 20.96 -20.03 -27.23
C PRO A 44 19.62 -20.65 -27.61
N VAL A 45 19.09 -21.49 -26.72
CA VAL A 45 17.78 -22.10 -26.88
C VAL A 45 16.96 -21.72 -25.68
N GLN A 46 15.84 -21.06 -25.92
CA GLN A 46 14.87 -20.68 -24.92
C GLN A 46 13.76 -21.73 -24.90
N VAL A 47 13.46 -22.24 -23.71
CA VAL A 47 12.37 -23.19 -23.48
C VAL A 47 11.35 -22.48 -22.60
N THR A 48 10.14 -22.32 -23.12
CA THR A 48 9.00 -21.77 -22.39
C THR A 48 8.01 -22.89 -22.12
N PHE A 49 7.61 -23.05 -20.88
CA PHE A 49 6.61 -24.02 -20.46
C PHE A 49 5.33 -23.29 -20.10
N ASP A 50 4.28 -23.52 -20.88
CA ASP A 50 2.96 -22.93 -20.71
C ASP A 50 2.08 -23.88 -19.89
N THR A 51 1.90 -23.53 -18.61
CA THR A 51 1.07 -24.29 -17.67
C THR A 51 -0.43 -24.15 -17.92
N THR A 52 -0.86 -23.30 -18.87
CA THR A 52 -2.28 -23.12 -19.21
C THR A 52 -2.76 -24.10 -20.28
N ALA A 53 -1.85 -24.84 -20.92
CA ALA A 53 -2.20 -25.83 -21.92
C ALA A 53 -3.04 -26.98 -21.33
N LYS A 54 -3.95 -27.54 -22.15
CA LYS A 54 -4.85 -28.61 -21.73
C LYS A 54 -4.06 -29.88 -21.38
N GLY A 55 -4.43 -30.54 -20.28
CA GLY A 55 -3.84 -31.82 -19.87
C GLY A 55 -2.65 -31.73 -18.93
N ILE A 56 -2.25 -30.52 -18.54
CA ILE A 56 -1.20 -30.29 -17.54
C ILE A 56 -1.77 -30.43 -16.12
N SER A 57 -1.14 -31.27 -15.29
CA SER A 57 -1.52 -31.52 -13.90
C SER A 57 -0.45 -31.05 -12.91
N MET A 58 -0.81 -30.92 -11.63
CA MET A 58 0.14 -30.58 -10.56
C MET A 58 1.15 -31.71 -10.31
N GLY A 59 2.35 -31.33 -9.91
CA GLY A 59 3.43 -32.24 -9.51
C GLY A 59 4.59 -32.32 -10.51
N PRO A 60 5.50 -33.29 -10.32
CA PRO A 60 6.65 -33.47 -11.18
C PRO A 60 6.22 -33.99 -12.56
N MET A 61 6.71 -33.34 -13.60
CA MET A 61 6.47 -33.67 -15.00
C MET A 61 7.81 -33.84 -15.72
N ARG A 62 7.84 -34.79 -16.65
CA ARG A 62 8.96 -35.02 -17.56
C ARG A 62 8.45 -35.17 -18.99
N ILE A 63 9.03 -34.41 -19.90
CA ILE A 63 8.75 -34.46 -21.34
C ILE A 63 10.06 -34.74 -22.05
N ASP A 64 10.12 -35.84 -22.80
CA ASP A 64 11.28 -36.15 -23.64
C ASP A 64 11.04 -35.63 -25.06
N VAL A 65 11.83 -34.62 -25.46
CA VAL A 65 11.79 -33.99 -26.78
C VAL A 65 12.84 -34.65 -27.69
N PRO A 66 12.43 -35.41 -28.72
CA PRO A 66 13.37 -35.96 -29.68
C PRO A 66 13.84 -34.87 -30.66
N ILE A 67 15.16 -34.74 -30.80
CA ILE A 67 15.84 -33.84 -31.73
C ILE A 67 16.46 -34.70 -32.83
N ALA A 68 15.76 -34.84 -33.96
CA ALA A 68 16.23 -35.60 -35.10
C ALA A 68 17.23 -34.76 -35.91
N ILE A 69 18.52 -35.11 -35.84
CA ILE A 69 19.56 -34.47 -36.63
C ILE A 69 19.51 -35.01 -38.06
N LYS A 70 19.43 -34.11 -39.05
CA LYS A 70 19.40 -34.51 -40.47
C LYS A 70 20.70 -35.24 -40.83
N GLY A 71 20.58 -36.51 -41.23
CA GLY A 71 21.74 -37.36 -41.58
C GLY A 71 22.56 -37.84 -40.37
N GLY A 72 22.05 -37.66 -39.15
CA GLY A 72 22.72 -38.05 -37.90
C GLY A 72 21.78 -38.78 -36.93
N PRO A 73 22.26 -39.07 -35.71
CA PRO A 73 21.45 -39.71 -34.68
C PRO A 73 20.39 -38.76 -34.09
N THR A 74 19.31 -39.33 -33.59
CA THR A 74 18.30 -38.59 -32.80
C THR A 74 18.78 -38.44 -31.37
N VAL A 75 18.91 -37.21 -30.90
CA VAL A 75 19.23 -36.88 -29.50
C VAL A 75 17.92 -36.65 -28.74
N ARG A 76 17.88 -36.93 -27.43
CA ARG A 76 16.71 -36.65 -26.59
C ARG A 76 17.04 -35.54 -25.59
N MET A 77 16.19 -34.53 -25.54
CA MET A 77 16.24 -33.48 -24.53
C MET A 77 15.09 -33.70 -23.54
N ALA A 78 15.41 -33.92 -22.27
CA ALA A 78 14.41 -34.08 -21.22
C ALA A 78 14.09 -32.74 -20.57
N ILE A 79 12.85 -32.30 -20.69
CA ILE A 79 12.32 -31.13 -19.99
C ILE A 79 11.64 -31.64 -18.72
N MET A 80 12.11 -31.17 -17.57
CA MET A 80 11.55 -31.51 -16.27
C MET A 80 11.04 -30.25 -15.58
N ALA A 81 9.81 -30.30 -15.07
CA ALA A 81 9.20 -29.21 -14.33
C ALA A 81 8.47 -29.81 -13.12
N ASN A 82 8.34 -29.04 -12.04
CA ASN A 82 7.48 -29.39 -10.93
C ASN A 82 6.43 -28.31 -10.77
N ILE A 83 5.20 -28.63 -11.14
CA ILE A 83 4.13 -27.65 -11.23
C ILE A 83 3.45 -27.59 -9.86
N MET A 84 3.57 -26.44 -9.22
CA MET A 84 3.14 -26.25 -7.84
C MET A 84 2.18 -25.06 -7.76
N MET A 85 1.18 -25.20 -6.91
CA MET A 85 0.29 -24.10 -6.56
C MET A 85 0.98 -23.15 -5.56
N PRO A 86 0.83 -21.83 -5.72
CA PRO A 86 1.32 -20.88 -4.73
C PRO A 86 0.57 -21.04 -3.40
N VAL A 87 1.33 -20.97 -2.30
CA VAL A 87 0.82 -21.13 -0.94
C VAL A 87 1.04 -19.82 -0.19
N LEU A 88 0.03 -19.38 0.53
CA LEU A 88 0.11 -18.24 1.41
C LEU A 88 -0.39 -18.67 2.79
N GLU A 89 0.44 -18.47 3.81
CA GLU A 89 0.11 -18.70 5.21
C GLU A 89 0.13 -17.37 5.95
N VAL A 90 -0.81 -17.21 6.88
CA VAL A 90 -0.99 -15.96 7.63
C VAL A 90 -0.91 -16.25 9.12
N SER A 91 -0.28 -15.34 9.85
CA SER A 91 -0.08 -15.47 11.31
C SER A 91 -1.38 -15.47 12.12
N ARG A 92 -2.46 -14.86 11.61
CA ARG A 92 -3.81 -14.84 12.20
C ARG A 92 -4.84 -14.51 11.13
N THR A 93 -6.10 -14.85 11.38
CA THR A 93 -7.25 -14.48 10.52
C THR A 93 -8.30 -13.65 11.25
N GLU A 94 -8.29 -13.63 12.58
CA GLU A 94 -9.18 -12.80 13.40
C GLU A 94 -8.52 -11.45 13.67
N LEU A 95 -9.20 -10.37 13.27
CA LEU A 95 -8.75 -8.99 13.40
C LEU A 95 -9.72 -8.25 14.33
N ASP A 96 -9.51 -8.40 15.63
CA ASP A 96 -10.28 -7.66 16.63
C ASP A 96 -9.60 -6.32 16.96
N PHE A 97 -10.21 -5.23 16.49
CA PHE A 97 -9.76 -3.87 16.76
C PHE A 97 -10.31 -3.33 18.09
N GLY A 98 -11.24 -4.02 18.75
CA GLY A 98 -11.83 -3.56 19.99
C GLY A 98 -12.54 -2.21 19.84
N LYS A 99 -12.49 -1.39 20.90
CA LYS A 99 -13.07 -0.04 20.91
C LYS A 99 -12.07 0.96 20.32
N VAL A 100 -12.52 1.75 19.35
CA VAL A 100 -11.72 2.78 18.68
C VAL A 100 -12.44 4.13 18.76
N GLN A 101 -11.73 5.15 19.24
CA GLN A 101 -12.26 6.51 19.33
C GLN A 101 -12.44 7.12 17.94
N THR A 102 -13.55 7.83 17.73
CA THR A 102 -13.78 8.64 16.52
C THR A 102 -12.67 9.69 16.39
N GLY A 103 -12.06 9.77 15.21
CA GLY A 103 -10.89 10.63 14.95
C GLY A 103 -9.56 9.91 15.10
N CYS A 104 -9.54 8.74 15.75
CA CYS A 104 -8.38 7.85 15.77
C CYS A 104 -8.57 6.69 14.78
N CYS A 105 -7.49 6.00 14.47
CA CYS A 105 -7.53 4.70 13.79
C CYS A 105 -6.83 3.65 14.66
N ARG A 106 -7.10 2.38 14.40
CA ARG A 106 -6.33 1.28 14.99
C ARG A 106 -5.74 0.41 13.90
N ILE A 107 -4.47 0.05 14.09
CA ILE A 107 -3.68 -0.70 13.11
C ILE A 107 -3.33 -2.07 13.67
N ILE A 108 -3.63 -3.11 12.91
CA ILE A 108 -3.33 -4.52 13.21
C ILE A 108 -2.43 -5.04 12.10
N THR A 109 -1.17 -5.34 12.42
CA THR A 109 -0.23 -5.91 11.45
C THR A 109 -0.32 -7.43 11.45
N VAL A 110 -0.44 -8.04 10.27
CA VAL A 110 -0.44 -9.49 10.08
C VAL A 110 0.74 -9.85 9.20
N GLN A 111 1.55 -10.82 9.65
CA GLN A 111 2.59 -11.40 8.81
C GLN A 111 2.00 -12.42 7.86
N PHE A 112 2.25 -12.22 6.57
CA PHE A 112 2.00 -13.14 5.47
C PHE A 112 3.31 -13.86 5.18
N SER A 113 3.25 -15.15 4.88
CA SER A 113 4.41 -15.99 4.60
C SER A 113 4.12 -16.93 3.44
N ASN A 114 5.10 -17.11 2.58
CA ASN A 114 5.03 -18.06 1.47
C ASN A 114 6.01 -19.22 1.75
N PRO A 115 5.56 -20.30 2.41
CA PRO A 115 6.40 -21.49 2.60
C PRO A 115 6.58 -22.31 1.32
N GLY A 116 5.90 -21.93 0.22
CA GLY A 116 5.95 -22.60 -1.06
C GLY A 116 7.28 -22.40 -1.80
N LYS A 117 7.41 -23.10 -2.92
CA LYS A 117 8.59 -23.04 -3.81
C LYS A 117 8.43 -22.11 -5.01
N VAL A 118 7.26 -21.50 -5.15
CA VAL A 118 6.91 -20.56 -6.22
C VAL A 118 6.45 -19.25 -5.60
N ALA A 119 6.62 -18.13 -6.31
CA ALA A 119 6.15 -16.84 -5.83
C ALA A 119 4.61 -16.85 -5.65
N ALA A 120 4.13 -16.24 -4.57
CA ALA A 120 2.71 -16.12 -4.26
C ALA A 120 2.29 -14.66 -4.48
N GLU A 121 1.61 -14.42 -5.60
CA GLU A 121 0.93 -13.16 -5.86
C GLU A 121 -0.43 -13.18 -5.16
N TRP A 122 -0.74 -12.11 -4.43
CA TRP A 122 -1.95 -12.00 -3.62
C TRP A 122 -2.58 -10.61 -3.75
N SER A 123 -3.90 -10.56 -3.59
CA SER A 123 -4.66 -9.31 -3.59
C SER A 123 -5.90 -9.41 -2.70
N LEU A 124 -6.24 -8.31 -2.04
CA LEU A 124 -7.53 -8.13 -1.39
C LEU A 124 -8.56 -7.76 -2.45
N LYS A 125 -9.67 -8.51 -2.52
CA LYS A 125 -10.76 -8.18 -3.44
C LYS A 125 -12.03 -7.84 -2.68
N LYS A 126 -12.57 -6.64 -2.94
CA LYS A 126 -13.88 -6.24 -2.43
C LYS A 126 -14.92 -7.29 -2.84
N PRO A 127 -15.71 -7.84 -1.88
CA PRO A 127 -16.80 -8.74 -2.22
C PRO A 127 -17.81 -8.06 -3.14
N MET A 128 -18.25 -8.75 -4.21
CA MET A 128 -19.22 -8.20 -5.17
C MET A 128 -20.64 -8.11 -4.57
N GLU A 129 -21.00 -9.03 -3.69
CA GLU A 129 -22.30 -9.02 -3.03
C GLU A 129 -22.38 -7.87 -2.00
N ALA A 130 -23.34 -6.97 -2.16
CA ALA A 130 -23.55 -5.82 -1.27
C ALA A 130 -23.74 -6.23 0.20
N THR A 131 -24.44 -7.34 0.45
CA THR A 131 -24.64 -7.89 1.79
C THR A 131 -23.33 -8.28 2.48
N LYS A 132 -22.29 -8.59 1.71
CA LYS A 132 -20.97 -9.03 2.20
C LYS A 132 -19.94 -7.90 2.26
N ASN A 133 -20.27 -6.67 1.85
CA ASN A 133 -19.31 -5.56 1.83
C ASN A 133 -19.81 -4.30 2.58
N LYS A 134 -20.81 -4.45 3.46
CA LYS A 134 -21.43 -3.36 4.22
C LYS A 134 -20.41 -2.45 4.91
N ASP A 135 -19.40 -3.03 5.56
CA ASP A 135 -18.41 -2.29 6.33
C ASP A 135 -17.03 -2.24 5.64
N TRP A 136 -16.95 -2.63 4.36
CA TRP A 136 -15.69 -2.73 3.62
C TRP A 136 -14.88 -1.43 3.62
N SER A 137 -15.53 -0.29 3.42
CA SER A 137 -14.86 1.01 3.38
C SER A 137 -14.29 1.47 4.72
N HIS A 138 -14.60 0.78 5.82
CA HIS A 138 -14.08 1.09 7.16
C HIS A 138 -12.85 0.27 7.54
N PHE A 139 -12.41 -0.63 6.66
CA PHE A 139 -11.20 -1.44 6.85
C PHE A 139 -10.31 -1.31 5.62
N VAL A 140 -9.14 -0.72 5.80
CA VAL A 140 -8.12 -0.53 4.76
C VAL A 140 -6.99 -1.52 5.01
N ALA A 141 -6.37 -2.05 3.96
CA ALA A 141 -5.15 -2.84 4.10
C ALA A 141 -4.01 -2.26 3.27
N GLU A 142 -2.83 -2.24 3.86
CA GLU A 142 -1.62 -1.68 3.28
C GLU A 142 -0.43 -2.64 3.44
N PRO A 143 0.15 -3.17 2.36
CA PRO A 143 -0.35 -3.06 0.99
C PRO A 143 -1.65 -3.86 0.78
N SER A 144 -2.44 -3.51 -0.24
CA SER A 144 -3.69 -4.22 -0.59
C SER A 144 -3.45 -5.40 -1.54
N GLU A 145 -2.29 -5.45 -2.18
CA GLU A 145 -1.82 -6.52 -3.04
C GLU A 145 -0.30 -6.61 -3.02
N GLY A 146 0.25 -7.72 -3.51
CA GLY A 146 1.70 -7.86 -3.61
C GLY A 146 2.12 -9.24 -4.05
N VAL A 147 3.44 -9.42 -4.16
CA VAL A 147 4.06 -10.69 -4.53
C VAL A 147 5.07 -11.07 -3.45
N ILE A 148 4.93 -12.27 -2.88
CA ILE A 148 5.87 -12.81 -1.89
C ILE A 148 6.69 -13.92 -2.56
N PRO A 149 8.03 -13.78 -2.66
CA PRO A 149 8.88 -14.81 -3.22
C PRO A 149 8.83 -16.11 -2.39
N ALA A 150 9.31 -17.21 -2.96
CA ALA A 150 9.39 -18.49 -2.26
C ALA A 150 10.22 -18.37 -0.97
N GLY A 151 9.70 -18.87 0.15
CA GLY A 151 10.29 -18.73 1.48
C GLY A 151 10.19 -17.32 2.09
N GLY A 152 9.62 -16.35 1.36
CA GLY A 152 9.52 -14.96 1.76
C GLY A 152 8.42 -14.68 2.78
N ARG A 153 8.48 -13.49 3.36
CA ARG A 153 7.47 -12.96 4.29
C ARG A 153 7.20 -11.50 3.99
N ALA A 154 5.99 -11.05 4.25
CA ALA A 154 5.59 -9.66 4.15
C ALA A 154 4.66 -9.29 5.31
N ASN A 155 4.73 -8.05 5.79
CA ASN A 155 3.82 -7.55 6.80
C ASN A 155 2.72 -6.73 6.10
N VAL A 156 1.47 -7.04 6.41
CA VAL A 156 0.29 -6.33 5.90
C VAL A 156 -0.40 -5.65 7.07
N ARG A 157 -0.58 -4.34 6.97
CA ARG A 157 -1.28 -3.54 7.98
C ARG A 157 -2.76 -3.50 7.63
N PHE A 158 -3.61 -3.90 8.56
CA PHE A 158 -5.05 -3.68 8.49
C PHE A 158 -5.41 -2.50 9.39
N ILE A 159 -6.10 -1.51 8.85
CA ILE A 159 -6.38 -0.22 9.47
C ILE A 159 -7.89 -0.07 9.56
N HIS A 160 -8.40 0.24 10.75
CA HIS A 160 -9.80 0.57 10.97
C HIS A 160 -9.95 2.01 11.47
N THR A 161 -10.85 2.76 10.83
CA THR A 161 -11.21 4.13 11.21
C THR A 161 -12.73 4.22 11.41
N PRO A 162 -13.23 4.41 12.64
CA PRO A 162 -14.65 4.58 12.91
C PRO A 162 -15.18 5.93 12.43
N VAL A 163 -16.48 5.98 12.16
CA VAL A 163 -17.19 7.18 11.68
C VAL A 163 -17.97 7.81 12.83
N LYS A 164 -17.99 9.14 12.87
CA LYS A 164 -18.73 9.91 13.89
C LYS A 164 -20.21 9.52 13.92
N GLY A 165 -20.73 9.31 15.13
CA GLY A 165 -22.15 9.05 15.36
C GLY A 165 -22.60 7.61 15.16
N ARG A 166 -21.74 6.70 14.66
CA ARG A 166 -22.09 5.28 14.57
C ARG A 166 -21.87 4.57 15.91
N VAL A 167 -22.95 4.03 16.47
CA VAL A 167 -22.95 3.26 17.74
C VAL A 167 -22.90 1.75 17.48
N SER A 168 -23.40 1.30 16.32
CA SER A 168 -23.42 -0.12 15.98
C SER A 168 -22.01 -0.65 15.65
N PRO A 169 -21.69 -1.89 16.05
CA PRO A 169 -20.38 -2.48 15.78
C PRO A 169 -20.12 -2.63 14.27
N TYR A 170 -18.86 -2.66 13.92
CA TYR A 170 -18.36 -2.95 12.57
C TYR A 170 -18.00 -4.43 12.48
N ALA A 171 -18.44 -5.07 11.41
CA ALA A 171 -18.10 -6.45 11.13
C ALA A 171 -17.93 -6.67 9.62
N GLN A 172 -16.74 -7.10 9.20
CA GLN A 172 -16.42 -7.31 7.80
C GLN A 172 -15.57 -8.57 7.60
N VAL A 173 -15.89 -9.36 6.58
CA VAL A 173 -15.01 -10.44 6.12
C VAL A 173 -14.17 -9.93 4.96
N ILE A 174 -12.84 -10.00 5.07
CA ILE A 174 -11.89 -9.49 4.09
C ILE A 174 -11.21 -10.68 3.39
N PRO A 175 -11.59 -11.00 2.13
CA PRO A 175 -11.00 -12.11 1.41
C PRO A 175 -9.69 -11.70 0.73
N VAL A 176 -8.63 -12.43 1.03
CA VAL A 176 -7.34 -12.40 0.32
C VAL A 176 -7.32 -13.53 -0.68
N LYS A 177 -7.16 -13.20 -1.96
CA LYS A 177 -7.03 -14.16 -3.04
C LYS A 177 -5.57 -14.31 -3.43
N VAL A 178 -5.15 -15.53 -3.68
CA VAL A 178 -3.82 -15.85 -4.22
C VAL A 178 -4.01 -16.29 -5.66
N THR A 179 -3.26 -15.69 -6.60
CA THR A 179 -3.35 -16.02 -8.03
C THR A 179 -3.08 -17.52 -8.22
N HIS A 180 -3.87 -18.20 -9.05
CA HIS A 180 -3.78 -19.65 -9.30
C HIS A 180 -4.02 -20.55 -8.06
N ASN A 181 -4.54 -20.02 -6.95
CA ASN A 181 -5.01 -20.80 -5.82
C ASN A 181 -6.53 -20.58 -5.63
N PRO A 182 -7.36 -21.63 -5.74
CA PRO A 182 -8.81 -21.50 -5.64
C PRO A 182 -9.31 -21.23 -4.22
N LYS A 183 -8.47 -21.37 -3.19
CA LYS A 183 -8.85 -21.21 -1.78
C LYS A 183 -8.47 -19.81 -1.28
N PRO A 184 -9.44 -18.88 -1.12
CA PRO A 184 -9.16 -17.59 -0.51
C PRO A 184 -8.94 -17.73 1.00
N ILE A 185 -8.15 -16.81 1.56
CA ILE A 185 -7.98 -16.65 3.00
C ILE A 185 -8.94 -15.55 3.46
N ASN A 186 -9.82 -15.87 4.40
CA ASN A 186 -10.83 -14.93 4.87
C ASN A 186 -10.44 -14.38 6.25
N PHE A 187 -10.17 -13.09 6.31
CA PHE A 187 -9.98 -12.38 7.57
C PHE A 187 -11.33 -11.93 8.13
N ARG A 188 -11.54 -12.08 9.43
CA ARG A 188 -12.74 -11.58 10.12
C ARG A 188 -12.35 -10.35 10.93
N ALA A 189 -12.80 -9.19 10.47
CA ALA A 189 -12.55 -7.92 11.14
C ALA A 189 -13.76 -7.49 11.98
N THR A 190 -13.52 -7.15 13.25
CA THR A 190 -14.52 -6.63 14.18
C THR A 190 -14.00 -5.39 14.87
N ALA A 191 -14.87 -4.40 15.07
CA ALA A 191 -14.54 -3.18 15.79
C ALA A 191 -15.78 -2.52 16.39
N GLN A 192 -15.59 -1.66 17.37
CA GLN A 192 -16.63 -0.79 17.92
C GLN A 192 -16.13 0.66 17.94
N GLY A 193 -16.84 1.53 17.21
CA GLY A 193 -16.60 2.97 17.29
C GLY A 193 -17.22 3.56 18.55
N TYR A 194 -16.55 4.54 19.16
CA TYR A 194 -17.15 5.42 20.16
C TYR A 194 -16.68 6.86 19.94
N GLY A 195 -17.37 7.82 20.53
CA GLY A 195 -17.00 9.24 20.44
C GLY A 195 -16.97 9.85 21.83
N LEU A 196 -16.10 10.84 22.01
CA LEU A 196 -16.07 11.66 23.21
C LEU A 196 -17.35 12.49 23.28
N LYS A 197 -17.93 12.58 24.47
CA LYS A 197 -19.17 13.34 24.74
C LYS A 197 -18.90 14.26 25.89
N LEU A 198 -19.34 15.52 25.77
CA LEU A 198 -19.34 16.50 26.84
C LEU A 198 -20.78 16.86 27.17
N ASN A 199 -21.08 16.97 28.46
CA ASN A 199 -22.36 17.42 28.95
C ASN A 199 -22.23 18.84 29.51
N PHE A 200 -23.20 19.69 29.19
CA PHE A 200 -23.30 21.04 29.72
C PHE A 200 -24.42 21.09 30.77
N ASP A 201 -24.12 21.64 31.96
CA ASP A 201 -25.07 21.79 33.06
C ASP A 201 -25.07 23.24 33.60
N PRO A 202 -26.11 24.06 33.33
CA PRO A 202 -27.27 23.75 32.50
C PRO A 202 -26.92 23.65 31.01
N PRO A 203 -27.72 22.94 30.19
CA PRO A 203 -27.46 22.79 28.75
C PRO A 203 -27.65 24.07 27.95
N ILE A 204 -28.40 25.03 28.49
CA ILE A 204 -28.64 26.34 27.91
C ILE A 204 -28.39 27.36 29.01
N VAL A 205 -27.61 28.38 28.68
CA VAL A 205 -27.35 29.52 29.55
C VAL A 205 -28.12 30.72 29.01
N ASP A 206 -29.10 31.17 29.79
CA ASP A 206 -29.82 32.41 29.51
C ASP A 206 -29.24 33.54 30.37
N CYS A 207 -28.50 34.44 29.72
CA CYS A 207 -27.97 35.64 30.37
C CYS A 207 -29.07 36.69 30.59
N GLY A 208 -30.25 36.57 29.98
CA GLY A 208 -31.33 37.55 30.08
C GLY A 208 -31.03 38.86 29.34
N ALA A 209 -31.93 39.84 29.48
CA ALA A 209 -31.76 41.14 28.85
C ALA A 209 -30.61 41.94 29.49
N ILE A 210 -29.78 42.58 28.65
CA ILE A 210 -28.70 43.47 29.07
C ILE A 210 -28.75 44.77 28.25
N LEU A 211 -28.46 45.90 28.88
CA LEU A 211 -28.38 47.20 28.19
C LEU A 211 -27.14 47.25 27.27
N PRO A 212 -27.16 48.07 26.20
CA PRO A 212 -25.96 48.39 25.43
C PRO A 212 -24.84 48.93 26.33
N ALA A 213 -23.58 48.62 25.98
CA ALA A 213 -22.41 48.88 26.81
C ALA A 213 -22.29 50.34 27.28
N PHE A 214 -22.16 50.56 28.59
CA PHE A 214 -21.82 51.85 29.20
C PHE A 214 -20.85 51.69 30.38
N GLU A 215 -20.15 52.77 30.73
CA GLU A 215 -19.15 52.77 31.79
C GLU A 215 -19.79 52.48 33.16
N GLY A 216 -19.25 51.48 33.88
CA GLY A 216 -19.78 51.04 35.18
C GLY A 216 -20.93 50.03 35.12
N GLN A 217 -21.32 49.56 33.93
CA GLN A 217 -22.31 48.50 33.79
C GLN A 217 -21.75 47.16 34.30
N PRO A 218 -22.41 46.48 35.26
CA PRO A 218 -22.00 45.15 35.66
C PRO A 218 -22.29 44.14 34.54
N PRO A 219 -21.36 43.21 34.25
CA PRO A 219 -21.61 42.14 33.29
C PRO A 219 -22.72 41.21 33.81
N ASN A 220 -23.52 40.69 32.89
CA ASN A 220 -24.52 39.68 33.24
C ASN A 220 -23.88 38.30 33.11
N GLU A 221 -23.36 37.81 34.24
CA GLU A 221 -22.59 36.56 34.28
C GLU A 221 -23.47 35.37 34.60
N ARG A 222 -23.17 34.24 33.98
CA ARG A 222 -23.79 32.95 34.28
C ARG A 222 -22.70 31.88 34.29
N VAL A 223 -22.88 30.90 35.17
CA VAL A 223 -21.96 29.78 35.31
C VAL A 223 -22.58 28.56 34.65
N LEU A 224 -21.79 27.88 33.83
CA LEU A 224 -22.11 26.60 33.24
C LEU A 224 -21.00 25.60 33.60
N ARG A 225 -21.39 24.36 33.89
CA ARG A 225 -20.44 23.28 34.18
C ARG A 225 -20.25 22.44 32.93
N LEU A 226 -18.99 22.25 32.54
CA LEU A 226 -18.62 21.22 31.58
C LEU A 226 -18.38 19.94 32.36
N VAL A 227 -19.14 18.90 32.04
CA VAL A 227 -19.08 17.60 32.69
C VAL A 227 -18.62 16.58 31.67
N ASN A 228 -17.51 15.90 31.96
CA ASN A 228 -17.09 14.70 31.23
C ASN A 228 -17.82 13.48 31.82
N PRO A 229 -18.80 12.88 31.11
CA PRO A 229 -19.51 11.69 31.57
C PRO A 229 -18.77 10.38 31.28
N GLY A 230 -17.64 10.44 30.55
CA GLY A 230 -16.87 9.26 30.16
C GLY A 230 -15.73 8.95 31.13
N ASP A 231 -15.11 7.79 30.91
CA ASP A 231 -13.99 7.29 31.73
C ASP A 231 -12.62 7.78 31.23
N GLU A 232 -12.58 8.43 30.06
CA GLU A 232 -11.35 8.92 29.41
C GLU A 232 -11.23 10.44 29.57
N PRO A 233 -10.02 10.98 29.79
CA PRO A 233 -9.83 12.41 29.91
C PRO A 233 -10.14 13.11 28.58
N ILE A 234 -10.88 14.21 28.64
CA ILE A 234 -11.23 15.03 27.47
C ILE A 234 -10.52 16.38 27.63
N GLU A 235 -9.77 16.76 26.60
CA GLU A 235 -9.22 18.10 26.48
C GLU A 235 -10.18 19.00 25.71
N VAL A 236 -10.41 20.19 26.24
CA VAL A 236 -11.30 21.20 25.65
C VAL A 236 -10.49 22.46 25.44
N TYR A 237 -10.42 22.91 24.19
CA TYR A 237 -9.77 24.15 23.79
C TYR A 237 -10.76 25.02 23.01
N ASN A 238 -10.46 26.31 22.94
CA ASN A 238 -11.31 27.28 22.25
C ASN A 238 -10.65 27.72 20.94
N LEU A 239 -11.32 27.54 19.81
CA LEU A 239 -10.78 27.89 18.50
C LEU A 239 -10.49 29.39 18.33
N ASP A 240 -11.22 30.26 19.04
CA ASP A 240 -11.16 31.71 18.88
C ASP A 240 -10.15 32.39 19.82
N PHE A 241 -9.84 31.75 20.96
CA PHE A 241 -9.05 32.39 22.03
C PHE A 241 -7.85 31.57 22.51
N ASP A 242 -7.65 30.35 21.99
CA ASP A 242 -6.53 29.51 22.37
C ASP A 242 -5.34 29.72 21.42
N GLU A 243 -4.33 30.45 21.91
CA GLU A 243 -3.09 30.70 21.17
C GLU A 243 -2.34 29.39 20.86
N HIS A 244 -2.40 28.39 21.75
CA HIS A 244 -1.75 27.11 21.50
C HIS A 244 -2.40 26.38 20.32
N TYR A 245 -3.74 26.43 20.19
CA TYR A 245 -4.42 25.86 19.03
C TYR A 245 -3.97 26.53 17.73
N ALA A 246 -3.88 27.86 17.70
CA ALA A 246 -3.45 28.61 16.53
C ALA A 246 -2.03 28.22 16.08
N ASP A 247 -1.11 28.06 17.04
CA ASP A 247 0.27 27.61 16.78
C ASP A 247 0.30 26.18 16.22
N MET A 248 -0.49 25.27 16.79
CA MET A 248 -0.62 23.88 16.33
C MET A 248 -1.14 23.81 14.89
N GLU A 249 -2.19 24.59 14.59
CA GLU A 249 -2.79 24.63 13.25
C GLU A 249 -1.80 25.19 12.23
N ALA A 250 -1.08 26.27 12.57
CA ALA A 250 -0.03 26.84 11.72
C ALA A 250 1.09 25.82 11.45
N ALA A 251 1.53 25.08 12.47
CA ALA A 251 2.54 24.03 12.29
C ALA A 251 2.05 22.88 11.39
N LEU A 252 0.79 22.48 11.47
CA LEU A 252 0.23 21.44 10.58
C LEU A 252 0.15 21.88 9.12
N ARG A 253 -0.16 23.15 8.84
CA ARG A 253 -0.15 23.69 7.46
C ARG A 253 1.24 23.62 6.82
N ASP A 254 2.27 23.75 7.64
CA ASP A 254 3.66 23.70 7.20
C ASP A 254 4.30 22.30 7.36
N PHE A 255 3.51 21.28 7.70
CA PHE A 255 4.04 19.94 7.86
C PHE A 255 4.31 19.28 6.50
N PRO A 256 5.57 18.95 6.15
CA PRO A 256 5.92 18.47 4.82
C PRO A 256 5.43 17.05 4.54
N ASP A 257 5.27 16.20 5.57
CA ASP A 257 4.78 14.82 5.40
C ASP A 257 3.25 14.76 5.35
N TYR A 258 2.57 15.91 5.31
CA TYR A 258 1.14 15.97 5.05
C TYR A 258 0.88 15.53 3.59
N PRO A 259 0.18 14.42 3.34
CA PRO A 259 0.10 13.88 1.99
C PRO A 259 -0.63 14.83 1.04
N GLU A 260 -0.07 15.06 -0.14
CA GLU A 260 -0.64 15.97 -1.13
C GLU A 260 -2.06 15.53 -1.55
N GLY A 261 -3.03 16.42 -1.39
CA GLY A 261 -4.44 16.15 -1.68
C GLY A 261 -5.17 15.25 -0.66
N ALA A 262 -4.55 14.92 0.47
CA ALA A 262 -5.23 14.21 1.55
C ALA A 262 -5.87 15.15 2.57
N ASP A 263 -7.03 14.79 3.09
CA ASP A 263 -7.69 15.56 4.17
C ASP A 263 -7.23 15.15 5.57
N THR A 264 -6.35 14.14 5.68
CA THR A 264 -5.94 13.56 6.97
C THR A 264 -4.50 13.04 6.92
N VAL A 265 -3.82 13.11 8.08
CA VAL A 265 -2.50 12.52 8.32
C VAL A 265 -2.56 11.60 9.54
N LEU A 266 -1.86 10.47 9.49
CA LEU A 266 -1.77 9.54 10.61
C LEU A 266 -0.63 9.97 11.54
N VAL A 267 -0.98 10.30 12.77
CA VAL A 267 -0.06 10.64 13.86
C VAL A 267 -0.41 9.80 15.08
N ASP A 268 0.55 9.61 15.99
CA ASP A 268 0.28 8.93 17.26
C ASP A 268 -0.80 9.68 18.05
N PRO A 269 -1.76 9.03 18.71
CA PRO A 269 -2.79 9.73 19.48
C PRO A 269 -2.18 10.63 20.58
N LEU A 270 -2.60 11.90 20.63
CA LEU A 270 -2.19 12.84 21.67
C LEU A 270 -3.05 12.67 22.94
N PRO A 271 -2.47 12.30 24.10
CA PRO A 271 -3.21 12.27 25.36
C PRO A 271 -3.64 13.68 25.78
N ALA A 272 -4.76 13.78 26.49
CA ALA A 272 -5.24 15.06 27.02
C ALA A 272 -4.17 15.76 27.88
N GLY A 273 -3.89 17.03 27.55
CA GLY A 273 -2.91 17.87 28.24
C GLY A 273 -1.44 17.59 27.88
N ALA A 274 -1.18 16.70 26.92
CA ALA A 274 0.17 16.47 26.42
C ALA A 274 0.61 17.60 25.46
N PRO A 275 1.91 17.94 25.41
CA PRO A 275 2.40 18.94 24.47
C PRO A 275 2.26 18.45 23.02
N PHE A 276 2.09 19.39 22.10
CA PHE A 276 1.97 19.07 20.68
C PHE A 276 3.19 18.32 20.12
N TYR A 277 3.02 17.64 18.97
CA TYR A 277 4.02 16.76 18.39
C TYR A 277 5.35 17.47 18.08
N PRO A 278 6.45 17.16 18.79
CA PRO A 278 7.72 17.87 18.61
C PRO A 278 8.31 17.71 17.20
N HIS A 279 8.08 16.55 16.57
CA HIS A 279 8.56 16.28 15.22
C HIS A 279 7.84 17.13 14.16
N ILE A 280 6.53 17.40 14.34
CA ILE A 280 5.76 18.27 13.45
C ILE A 280 6.23 19.71 13.59
N LEU A 281 6.38 20.20 14.82
CA LEU A 281 6.89 21.55 15.09
C LEU A 281 8.27 21.77 14.44
N ARG A 282 9.18 20.79 14.59
CA ARG A 282 10.51 20.85 13.98
C ARG A 282 10.46 20.85 12.46
N ALA A 283 9.64 20.00 11.86
CA ALA A 283 9.51 19.89 10.41
C ALA A 283 8.90 21.16 9.79
N ALA A 284 7.89 21.73 10.45
CA ALA A 284 7.28 22.99 10.07
C ALA A 284 8.27 24.17 10.15
N ALA A 285 9.07 24.25 11.23
CA ALA A 285 10.11 25.27 11.36
C ALA A 285 11.16 25.18 10.25
N LEU A 286 11.64 23.96 9.95
CA LEU A 286 12.59 23.73 8.86
C LEU A 286 12.01 24.17 7.51
N LYS A 287 10.75 23.83 7.23
CA LYS A 287 10.08 24.23 5.99
C LYS A 287 10.01 25.76 5.87
N ARG A 288 9.61 26.46 6.94
CA ARG A 288 9.57 27.93 6.95
C ARG A 288 10.94 28.55 6.70
N GLU A 289 11.99 28.03 7.34
CA GLU A 289 13.36 28.49 7.09
C GLU A 289 13.77 28.29 5.62
N MET A 290 13.42 27.15 5.03
CA MET A 290 13.68 26.86 3.61
C MET A 290 12.88 27.79 2.68
N ASP A 291 11.61 28.04 2.98
CA ASP A 291 10.74 28.91 2.19
C ASP A 291 11.22 30.37 2.23
N VAL A 292 11.69 30.85 3.38
CA VAL A 292 12.31 32.18 3.52
C VAL A 292 13.60 32.26 2.70
N ALA A 293 14.51 31.30 2.85
CA ALA A 293 15.76 31.28 2.09
C ALA A 293 15.52 31.19 0.57
N ALA A 294 14.51 30.44 0.13
CA ALA A 294 14.13 30.34 -1.26
C ALA A 294 13.55 31.66 -1.80
N ALA A 295 12.73 32.36 -1.01
CA ALA A 295 12.20 33.67 -1.37
C ALA A 295 13.31 34.74 -1.47
N GLU A 296 14.26 34.74 -0.55
CA GLU A 296 15.42 35.63 -0.60
C GLU A 296 16.29 35.35 -1.84
N ALA A 297 16.60 34.08 -2.11
CA ALA A 297 17.37 33.70 -3.31
C ALA A 297 16.64 34.04 -4.62
N ALA A 298 15.31 33.90 -4.67
CA ALA A 298 14.50 34.29 -5.82
C ALA A 298 14.52 35.80 -6.04
N ALA A 299 14.43 36.59 -4.97
CA ALA A 299 14.52 38.04 -5.03
C ALA A 299 15.92 38.51 -5.50
N GLU A 300 16.99 37.87 -5.01
CA GLU A 300 18.36 38.15 -5.47
C GLU A 300 18.55 37.79 -6.95
N ALA A 301 18.02 36.66 -7.41
CA ALA A 301 18.09 36.25 -8.80
C ALA A 301 17.29 37.19 -9.73
N GLU A 302 16.11 37.65 -9.31
CA GLU A 302 15.30 38.62 -10.05
C GLU A 302 16.00 39.98 -10.14
N ALA A 303 16.61 40.45 -9.03
CA ALA A 303 17.41 41.68 -9.03
C ALA A 303 18.62 41.58 -9.97
N ALA A 304 19.37 40.48 -9.92
CA ALA A 304 20.52 40.26 -10.80
C ALA A 304 20.11 40.16 -12.29
N ALA A 305 18.95 39.55 -12.58
CA ALA A 305 18.42 39.47 -13.94
C ALA A 305 17.98 40.85 -14.46
N ALA A 306 17.39 41.69 -13.60
CA ALA A 306 17.03 43.06 -13.95
C ALA A 306 18.26 43.93 -14.24
N GLU A 307 19.30 43.84 -13.40
CA GLU A 307 20.56 44.57 -13.59
C GLU A 307 21.29 44.13 -14.88
N ALA A 308 21.30 42.83 -15.18
CA ALA A 308 21.87 42.30 -16.42
C ALA A 308 21.09 42.74 -17.67
N ALA A 309 19.76 42.85 -17.58
CA ALA A 309 18.91 43.33 -18.68
C ALA A 309 19.10 44.83 -18.94
N GLU A 310 19.28 45.64 -17.89
CA GLU A 310 19.58 47.07 -18.01
C GLU A 310 20.96 47.30 -18.64
N ALA A 311 21.99 46.56 -18.18
CA ALA A 311 23.33 46.62 -18.77
C ALA A 311 23.38 46.17 -20.24
N ALA A 312 22.50 45.25 -20.67
CA ALA A 312 22.39 44.83 -22.06
C ALA A 312 21.61 45.82 -22.95
N ALA A 313 20.80 46.70 -22.37
CA ALA A 313 20.07 47.74 -23.10
C ALA A 313 20.90 49.02 -23.32
N GLU A 314 21.93 49.24 -22.51
CA GLU A 314 22.87 50.37 -22.65
C GLU A 314 24.09 50.06 -23.55
N ALA A 315 24.24 48.82 -24.02
CA ALA A 315 25.32 48.36 -24.91
C ALA A 315 24.89 48.30 -26.39
#